data_AF-A0A7S3WIU6-F1
#
_entry.id   AF-A0A7S3WIU6-F1
#
_cell.length_a   1.000
_cell.length_b   1.000
_cell.length_c   1.000
_cell.angle_alpha   90.00
_cell.angle_beta   90.00
_cell.angle_gamma   90.00
#
_symmetry.space_group_name_H-M   'P 1'
#
loop_
_entity.id
_entity.type
_entity.pdbx_description
1 polymer ?
#
loop_
_entity_poly.entity_id
_entity_poly.type
_entity_poly.pdbx_seq_one_letter_code
_entity_poly.pdbx_strand_id
1 'polypeptide(L)'
;RRKKPLCYVDIPMGLSEREIDQFLREQRLEDLHRKIQAHELEDHDPDIRPPSPPPVYDKAGNRLNTRDIRIRKAMTAEYNRLIRYMIKHVEGYLPPVDWKPAKLLKKIIIPIEKFPQAPFMGVIIGPRGVNHKRLQETTGCKIFIRGRDIGDKWQTDEEAAMPQHVHIEGETEEQILAAERLIEPLLNPESPEFEYARTHGMQQLAMVNGFSLNKAEQRCGICGALGHLGFECPETNNQNY
;
A
#
# COMPACT_ATOMS: atom_id res chain seq x y z
N ARG A 1 33.39 -18.59 -4.18
CA ARG A 1 33.97 -17.60 -3.22
C ARG A 1 33.04 -16.39 -3.23
N ARG A 2 32.45 -15.99 -2.11
CA ARG A 2 31.64 -14.76 -2.03
C ARG A 2 32.58 -13.60 -2.40
N LYS A 3 32.34 -12.91 -3.53
CA LYS A 3 33.15 -11.75 -3.91
C LYS A 3 32.89 -10.67 -2.87
N LYS A 4 33.94 -10.27 -2.16
CA LYS A 4 33.92 -9.06 -1.33
C LYS A 4 34.20 -7.89 -2.28
N PRO A 5 33.37 -6.84 -2.30
CA PRO A 5 33.67 -5.63 -3.04
C PRO A 5 35.06 -5.03 -2.71
N LEU A 6 35.63 -4.25 -3.63
CA LEU A 6 37.01 -3.73 -3.56
C LEU A 6 37.10 -2.38 -2.82
N CYS A 7 37.77 -2.31 -1.67
CA CYS A 7 37.92 -1.11 -0.83
C CYS A 7 38.30 0.21 -1.56
N TYR A 8 37.77 1.31 -0.99
CA TYR A 8 38.06 2.75 -1.15
C TYR A 8 39.06 3.21 -2.23
N VAL A 9 38.46 3.52 -3.39
CA VAL A 9 38.82 4.53 -4.42
C VAL A 9 40.16 4.34 -5.15
N ASP A 10 40.26 3.25 -5.90
CA ASP A 10 40.80 3.26 -7.25
C ASP A 10 39.69 2.76 -8.18
N ILE A 11 39.01 3.66 -8.89
CA ILE A 11 38.00 3.25 -9.89
C ILE A 11 38.75 2.50 -10.99
N PRO A 12 38.45 1.22 -11.24
CA PRO A 12 39.14 0.48 -12.30
C PRO A 12 38.98 1.20 -13.64
N MET A 13 40.09 1.44 -14.33
CA MET A 13 40.07 2.09 -15.63
C MET A 13 39.37 1.20 -16.66
N GLY A 14 38.53 1.80 -17.52
CA GLY A 14 37.83 1.10 -18.59
C GLY A 14 36.43 0.59 -18.24
N LEU A 15 35.90 0.92 -17.06
CA LEU A 15 34.50 0.65 -16.72
C LEU A 15 33.55 1.65 -17.40
N SER A 16 32.40 1.16 -17.83
CA SER A 16 31.27 1.98 -18.27
C SER A 16 30.62 2.71 -17.09
N GLU A 17 29.84 3.76 -17.36
CA GLU A 17 29.12 4.52 -16.33
C GLU A 17 28.23 3.63 -15.44
N ARG A 18 27.57 2.62 -16.04
CA ARG A 18 26.71 1.68 -15.30
C ARG A 18 27.52 0.77 -14.38
N GLU A 19 28.70 0.33 -14.84
CA GLU A 19 29.61 -0.49 -14.03
C GLU A 19 30.25 0.33 -12.91
N ILE A 20 30.54 1.61 -13.15
CA ILE A 20 31.01 2.55 -12.12
C ILE A 20 29.91 2.76 -11.07
N ASP A 21 28.67 3.02 -11.48
CA ASP A 21 27.53 3.17 -10.54
C ASP A 21 27.33 1.90 -9.70
N GLN A 22 27.36 0.72 -10.34
CA GLN A 22 27.28 -0.55 -9.62
C GLN A 22 28.46 -0.69 -8.64
N PHE A 23 29.69 -0.42 -9.06
CA PHE A 23 30.88 -0.53 -8.23
C PHE A 23 30.81 0.38 -6.98
N LEU A 24 30.37 1.62 -7.16
CA LEU A 24 30.21 2.58 -6.06
C LEU A 24 29.12 2.14 -5.07
N ARG A 25 28.03 1.57 -5.56
CA ARG A 25 26.99 0.95 -4.70
C ARG A 25 27.52 -0.30 -3.99
N GLU A 26 28.29 -1.11 -4.70
CA GLU A 26 29.26 -2.13 -4.26
C GLU A 26 29.88 -1.75 -2.91
N GLN A 27 30.68 -0.69 -3.01
CA GLN A 27 31.47 -0.15 -1.92
C GLN A 27 30.65 0.47 -0.80
N ARG A 28 29.62 1.24 -1.16
CA ARG A 28 28.76 1.86 -0.16
C ARG A 28 28.04 0.81 0.70
N LEU A 29 27.62 -0.29 0.09
CA LEU A 29 26.96 -1.38 0.79
C LEU A 29 27.87 -2.06 1.82
N GLU A 30 29.13 -2.33 1.46
CA GLU A 30 30.11 -2.88 2.41
C GLU A 30 30.45 -1.91 3.54
N ASP A 31 30.63 -0.63 3.21
CA ASP A 31 30.93 0.40 4.19
C ASP A 31 29.80 0.53 5.23
N LEU A 32 28.55 0.60 4.76
CA LEU A 32 27.36 0.60 5.63
C LEU A 32 27.25 -0.68 6.46
N HIS A 33 27.53 -1.85 5.87
CA HIS A 33 27.51 -3.12 6.60
C HIS A 33 28.48 -3.10 7.76
N ARG A 34 29.73 -2.67 7.50
CA ARG A 34 30.78 -2.54 8.52
C ARG A 34 30.40 -1.55 9.60
N LYS A 35 29.92 -0.36 9.25
CA LYS A 35 29.50 0.69 10.19
C LYS A 35 28.35 0.25 11.08
N ILE A 36 27.32 -0.37 10.49
CA ILE A 36 26.17 -0.90 11.24
C ILE A 36 26.60 -1.98 12.23
N GLN A 37 27.49 -2.90 11.84
CA GLN A 37 28.02 -3.92 12.76
C GLN A 37 28.89 -3.31 13.86
N ALA A 38 29.72 -2.33 13.53
CA ALA A 38 30.57 -1.61 14.48
C ALA A 38 29.79 -0.64 15.40
N HIS A 39 28.49 -0.47 15.18
CA HIS A 39 27.66 0.54 15.86
C HIS A 39 28.16 1.98 15.64
N GLU A 40 28.87 2.21 14.55
CA GLU A 40 29.38 3.51 14.13
C GLU A 40 28.28 4.29 13.40
N LEU A 41 28.00 5.52 13.83
CA LEU A 41 26.99 6.37 13.23
C LEU A 41 27.63 7.33 12.22
N GLU A 42 27.12 7.33 11.00
CA GLU A 42 27.49 8.30 9.98
C GLU A 42 26.56 9.51 10.08
N ASP A 43 27.06 10.58 10.71
CA ASP A 43 26.34 11.84 10.78
C ASP A 43 26.90 12.84 9.77
N HIS A 44 26.01 13.52 9.08
CA HIS A 44 26.38 14.58 8.15
C HIS A 44 26.65 15.88 8.91
N ASP A 45 27.41 16.77 8.27
CA ASP A 45 27.69 18.09 8.82
C ASP A 45 26.36 18.84 9.15
N PRO A 46 26.27 19.50 10.32
CA PRO A 46 25.14 20.34 10.69
C PRO A 46 24.66 21.33 9.62
N ASP A 47 25.54 21.79 8.74
CA ASP A 47 25.21 22.84 7.76
C ASP A 47 24.55 22.30 6.48
N ILE A 48 24.72 21.02 6.16
CA ILE A 48 24.15 20.39 4.95
C ILE A 48 22.93 19.50 5.24
N ARG A 49 22.59 19.31 6.51
CA ARG A 49 21.46 18.46 6.92
C ARG A 49 20.13 19.22 6.87
N PRO A 50 19.03 18.54 6.51
CA PRO A 50 17.70 19.12 6.63
C PRO A 50 17.33 19.36 8.12
N PRO A 51 16.38 20.29 8.38
CA PRO A 51 15.92 20.55 9.73
C PRO A 51 15.37 19.30 10.41
N SER A 52 15.59 19.19 11.72
CA SER A 52 15.15 18.02 12.50
C SER A 52 13.62 17.95 12.59
N PRO A 53 12.99 16.78 12.36
CA PRO A 53 11.57 16.57 12.65
C PRO A 53 11.23 16.82 14.14
N PRO A 54 9.94 17.11 14.44
CA PRO A 54 9.46 17.35 15.79
C PRO A 54 9.61 16.10 16.67
N PRO A 55 9.76 16.25 18.01
CA PRO A 55 9.94 15.13 18.92
C PRO A 55 8.67 14.26 19.01
N VAL A 56 8.85 12.94 19.04
CA VAL A 56 7.78 11.94 19.20
C VAL A 56 8.03 11.18 20.50
N TYR A 57 6.99 11.04 21.31
CA TYR A 57 7.05 10.42 22.63
C TYR A 57 6.17 9.17 22.70
N ASP A 58 6.57 8.20 23.51
CA ASP A 58 5.73 7.05 23.85
C ASP A 58 4.66 7.41 24.91
N LYS A 59 3.79 6.45 25.24
CA LYS A 59 2.75 6.61 26.29
C LYS A 59 3.34 6.82 27.70
N ALA A 60 4.62 6.50 27.90
CA ALA A 60 5.34 6.69 29.16
C ALA A 60 6.11 8.03 29.20
N GLY A 61 6.07 8.84 28.12
CA GLY A 61 6.77 10.12 28.01
C GLY A 61 8.23 10.04 27.56
N ASN A 62 8.74 8.86 27.16
CA ASN A 62 10.09 8.73 26.64
C ASN A 62 10.16 9.16 25.17
N ARG A 63 11.20 9.88 24.79
CA ARG A 63 11.41 10.31 23.40
C ARG A 63 11.87 9.14 22.53
N LEU A 64 11.06 8.81 21.52
CA LEU A 64 11.32 7.72 20.58
C LEU A 64 12.24 8.11 19.41
N ASN A 65 12.22 9.38 19.00
CA ASN A 65 12.91 9.85 17.79
C ASN A 65 14.19 10.66 18.09
N THR A 66 15.11 10.07 18.87
CA THR A 66 16.41 10.69 19.14
C THR A 66 17.26 10.81 17.87
N ARG A 67 18.31 11.64 17.91
CA ARG A 67 19.25 11.84 16.79
C ARG A 67 19.81 10.50 16.32
N ASP A 68 20.34 9.71 17.24
CA ASP A 68 21.02 8.45 16.95
C ASP A 68 20.07 7.41 16.33
N ILE A 69 18.82 7.35 16.82
CA ILE A 69 17.79 6.48 16.25
C ILE A 69 17.47 6.90 14.82
N ARG A 70 17.38 8.21 14.54
CA ARG A 70 17.13 8.71 13.17
C ARG A 70 18.28 8.38 12.23
N ILE A 71 19.52 8.59 12.65
CA ILE A 71 20.71 8.28 11.83
C ILE A 71 20.78 6.78 11.57
N ARG A 72 20.64 5.95 12.61
CA ARG A 72 20.61 4.49 12.47
C ARG A 72 19.50 4.02 11.53
N LYS A 73 18.30 4.61 11.63
CA LYS A 73 17.16 4.31 10.75
C LYS A 73 17.46 4.71 9.29
N ALA A 74 18.11 5.85 9.07
CA ALA A 74 18.52 6.30 7.74
C ALA A 74 19.59 5.37 7.13
N MET A 75 20.65 5.05 7.86
CA MET A 75 21.69 4.11 7.41
C MET A 75 21.10 2.72 7.11
N THR A 76 20.22 2.22 7.98
CA THR A 76 19.55 0.92 7.76
C THR A 76 18.64 0.96 6.53
N ALA A 77 17.95 2.07 6.28
CA ALA A 77 17.12 2.24 5.09
C ALA A 77 17.96 2.29 3.80
N GLU A 78 19.10 2.98 3.82
CA GLU A 78 20.06 3.02 2.71
C GLU A 78 20.64 1.63 2.44
N TYR A 79 21.10 0.93 3.48
CA TYR A 79 21.60 -0.43 3.40
C TYR A 79 20.59 -1.39 2.78
N ASN A 80 19.33 -1.33 3.23
CA ASN A 80 18.24 -2.15 2.66
C ASN A 80 17.98 -1.82 1.18
N ARG A 81 18.05 -0.55 0.79
CA ARG A 81 17.88 -0.12 -0.60
C ARG A 81 19.00 -0.66 -1.49
N LEU A 82 20.24 -0.60 -1.03
CA LEU A 82 21.40 -1.13 -1.75
C LEU A 82 21.33 -2.65 -1.90
N ILE A 83 20.93 -3.39 -0.85
CA ILE A 83 20.73 -4.84 -0.96
C ILE A 83 19.70 -5.17 -2.04
N ARG A 84 18.57 -4.46 -2.08
CA ARG A 84 17.55 -4.66 -3.12
C ARG A 84 18.11 -4.39 -4.52
N TYR A 85 18.88 -3.33 -4.68
CA TYR A 85 19.57 -3.04 -5.93
C TYR A 85 20.50 -4.20 -6.32
N MET A 86 21.30 -4.72 -5.39
CA MET A 86 22.23 -5.82 -5.68
C MET A 86 21.51 -7.10 -6.10
N ILE A 87 20.42 -7.46 -5.42
CA ILE A 87 19.60 -8.62 -5.78
C ILE A 87 19.06 -8.47 -7.21
N LYS A 88 18.67 -7.26 -7.61
CA LYS A 88 18.08 -6.99 -8.92
C LYS A 88 19.08 -6.92 -10.06
N HIS A 89 20.27 -6.37 -9.81
CA HIS A 89 21.23 -6.02 -10.87
C HIS A 89 22.47 -6.93 -10.92
N VAL A 90 22.79 -7.64 -9.83
CA VAL A 90 23.99 -8.49 -9.75
C VAL A 90 23.58 -9.95 -9.74
N GLU A 91 23.85 -10.66 -10.84
CA GLU A 91 23.56 -12.08 -10.96
C GLU A 91 24.32 -12.90 -9.90
N GLY A 92 23.59 -13.76 -9.19
CA GLY A 92 24.17 -14.62 -8.15
C GLY A 92 24.53 -13.88 -6.85
N TYR A 93 24.12 -12.62 -6.68
CA TYR A 93 24.25 -11.94 -5.40
C TYR A 93 23.41 -12.63 -4.32
N LEU A 94 24.03 -12.91 -3.18
CA LEU A 94 23.38 -13.48 -2.01
C LEU A 94 23.35 -12.43 -0.90
N PRO A 95 22.16 -12.01 -0.43
CA PRO A 95 22.07 -11.07 0.67
C PRO A 95 22.71 -11.66 1.95
N PRO A 96 23.14 -10.82 2.89
CA PRO A 96 23.65 -11.28 4.19
C PRO A 96 22.64 -12.16 4.92
N VAL A 97 23.11 -13.16 5.66
CA VAL A 97 22.26 -14.21 6.28
C VAL A 97 21.25 -13.61 7.26
N ASP A 98 21.65 -12.59 8.01
CA ASP A 98 20.80 -11.93 9.00
C ASP A 98 19.87 -10.87 8.38
N TRP A 99 20.02 -10.61 7.08
CA TRP A 99 19.18 -9.63 6.40
C TRP A 99 17.80 -10.21 6.12
N LYS A 100 16.78 -9.48 6.60
CA LYS A 100 15.38 -9.77 6.28
C LYS A 100 14.84 -8.65 5.39
N PRO A 101 14.19 -8.98 4.26
CA PRO A 101 13.57 -7.97 3.42
C PRO A 101 12.52 -7.22 4.25
N ALA A 102 12.73 -5.93 4.44
CA ALA A 102 11.70 -5.06 5.00
C ALA A 102 10.56 -4.97 3.97
N LYS A 103 9.31 -5.01 4.44
CA LYS A 103 8.17 -4.70 3.58
C LYS A 103 8.24 -3.25 3.13
N LEU A 104 7.96 -3.03 1.84
CA LEU A 104 7.73 -1.72 1.27
C LEU A 104 6.32 -1.28 1.61
N LEU A 105 6.17 0.00 1.96
CA LEU A 105 4.90 0.59 2.33
C LEU A 105 4.63 1.79 1.42
N LYS A 106 3.43 1.83 0.84
CA LYS A 106 2.93 2.98 0.07
C LYS A 106 1.55 3.37 0.58
N LYS A 107 1.34 4.67 0.80
CA LYS A 107 0.07 5.24 1.23
C LYS A 107 -0.49 6.11 0.10
N ILE A 108 -1.73 5.87 -0.29
CA ILE A 108 -2.44 6.65 -1.32
C ILE A 108 -3.68 7.26 -0.68
N ILE A 109 -3.75 8.59 -0.61
CA ILE A 109 -4.87 9.30 0.01
C ILE A 109 -6.11 9.19 -0.88
N ILE A 110 -7.27 8.88 -0.28
CA ILE A 110 -8.55 8.84 -0.98
C ILE A 110 -9.09 10.28 -1.09
N PRO A 111 -9.43 10.78 -2.29
CA PRO A 111 -9.79 12.18 -2.52
C PRO A 111 -11.26 12.48 -2.14
N ILE A 112 -11.64 12.18 -0.90
CA ILE A 112 -13.02 12.38 -0.38
C ILE A 112 -13.39 13.86 -0.34
N GLU A 113 -12.43 14.74 -0.03
CA GLU A 113 -12.66 16.18 -0.01
C GLU A 113 -13.06 16.73 -1.40
N LYS A 114 -12.53 16.12 -2.47
CA LYS A 114 -12.86 16.51 -3.86
C LYS A 114 -14.18 15.90 -4.32
N PHE A 115 -14.45 14.66 -3.92
CA PHE A 115 -15.61 13.90 -4.36
C PHE A 115 -16.33 13.23 -3.18
N PRO A 116 -17.02 14.00 -2.32
CA PRO A 116 -17.61 13.48 -1.08
C PRO A 116 -18.76 12.49 -1.31
N GLN A 117 -19.40 12.55 -2.48
CA GLN A 117 -20.52 11.67 -2.84
C GLN A 117 -20.07 10.37 -3.52
N ALA A 118 -18.78 10.22 -3.84
CA ALA A 118 -18.28 9.06 -4.56
C ALA A 118 -18.06 7.87 -3.60
N PRO A 119 -18.60 6.67 -3.90
CA PRO A 119 -18.51 5.51 -3.02
C PRO A 119 -17.17 4.77 -3.16
N PHE A 120 -16.04 5.44 -2.93
CA PHE A 120 -14.68 4.87 -3.10
C PHE A 120 -14.49 3.54 -2.38
N MET A 121 -14.95 3.45 -1.13
CA MET A 121 -14.87 2.23 -0.33
C MET A 121 -15.62 1.06 -0.97
N GLY A 122 -16.83 1.31 -1.47
CA GLY A 122 -17.64 0.30 -2.14
C GLY A 122 -17.00 -0.19 -3.44
N VAL A 123 -16.36 0.72 -4.18
CA VAL A 123 -15.65 0.41 -5.42
C VAL A 123 -14.38 -0.40 -5.16
N ILE A 124 -13.55 0.00 -4.20
CA ILE A 124 -12.28 -0.69 -3.89
C ILE A 124 -12.55 -2.06 -3.26
N ILE A 125 -13.49 -2.13 -2.29
CA ILE A 125 -13.78 -3.37 -1.58
C ILE A 125 -14.58 -4.34 -2.46
N GLY A 126 -15.61 -3.82 -3.13
CA GLY A 126 -16.59 -4.61 -3.86
C GLY A 126 -17.53 -5.41 -2.94
N PRO A 127 -18.59 -6.02 -3.49
CA PRO A 127 -19.51 -6.85 -2.72
C PRO A 127 -18.76 -8.05 -2.12
N ARG A 128 -19.00 -8.32 -0.84
CA ARG A 128 -18.33 -9.38 -0.05
C ARG A 128 -16.78 -9.32 -0.08
N GLY A 129 -16.17 -8.18 -0.42
CA GLY A 129 -14.72 -8.05 -0.49
C GLY A 129 -14.07 -8.72 -1.71
N VAL A 130 -14.85 -9.09 -2.73
CA VAL A 130 -14.33 -9.80 -3.91
C VAL A 130 -13.32 -8.95 -4.69
N ASN A 131 -13.60 -7.65 -4.87
CA ASN A 131 -12.67 -6.78 -5.61
C ASN A 131 -11.38 -6.54 -4.82
N HIS A 132 -11.49 -6.35 -3.50
CA HIS A 132 -10.33 -6.24 -2.60
C HIS A 132 -9.44 -7.49 -2.66
N LYS A 133 -10.02 -8.68 -2.60
CA LYS A 133 -9.28 -9.94 -2.73
C LYS A 133 -8.58 -10.05 -4.09
N ARG A 134 -9.29 -9.71 -5.17
CA ARG A 134 -8.74 -9.69 -6.54
C ARG A 134 -7.56 -8.73 -6.67
N LEU A 135 -7.66 -7.54 -6.08
CA LEU A 135 -6.57 -6.55 -6.08
C LEU A 135 -5.33 -7.09 -5.35
N GLN A 136 -5.50 -7.75 -4.21
CA GLN A 136 -4.38 -8.39 -3.49
C GLN A 136 -3.75 -9.54 -4.29
N GLU A 137 -4.57 -10.43 -4.85
CA GLU A 137 -4.10 -11.59 -5.62
C GLU A 137 -3.36 -11.16 -6.91
N THR A 138 -3.86 -10.14 -7.61
CA THR A 138 -3.28 -9.66 -8.87
C THR A 138 -1.95 -8.94 -8.65
N THR A 139 -1.82 -8.21 -7.54
CA THR A 139 -0.64 -7.40 -7.23
C THR A 139 0.40 -8.14 -6.40
N GLY A 140 0.01 -9.20 -5.69
CA GLY A 140 0.82 -9.84 -4.66
C GLY A 140 1.06 -8.94 -3.43
N CYS A 141 0.38 -7.80 -3.34
CA CYS A 141 0.46 -6.88 -2.22
C CYS A 141 -0.62 -7.16 -1.17
N LYS A 142 -0.34 -6.79 0.09
CA LYS A 142 -1.37 -6.66 1.12
C LYS A 142 -1.92 -5.24 1.06
N ILE A 143 -3.22 -5.13 0.81
CA ILE A 143 -3.90 -3.84 0.68
C ILE A 143 -4.83 -3.68 1.87
N PHE A 144 -4.67 -2.60 2.61
CA PHE A 144 -5.54 -2.20 3.72
C PHE A 144 -6.15 -0.85 3.41
N ILE A 145 -7.33 -0.60 3.96
CA ILE A 145 -7.91 0.74 3.95
C ILE A 145 -7.90 1.23 5.38
N ARG A 146 -7.33 2.41 5.59
CA ARG A 146 -7.03 3.00 6.89
C ARG A 146 -7.38 4.48 6.88
N GLY A 147 -7.41 5.09 8.05
CA GLY A 147 -7.63 6.53 8.21
C GLY A 147 -8.78 6.85 9.16
N ARG A 148 -9.09 8.14 9.23
CA ARG A 148 -10.23 8.66 9.98
C ARG A 148 -11.53 7.98 9.57
N ASP A 149 -12.38 7.68 10.54
CA ASP A 149 -13.69 7.03 10.37
C ASP A 149 -13.65 5.59 9.83
N ILE A 150 -12.44 5.00 9.67
CA ILE A 150 -12.28 3.57 9.41
C ILE A 150 -12.16 2.85 10.76
N GLY A 151 -13.18 2.08 11.12
CA GLY A 151 -13.24 1.30 12.37
C GLY A 151 -12.37 0.04 12.39
N ASP A 152 -11.14 0.09 11.88
CA ASP A 152 -10.20 -1.04 11.93
C ASP A 152 -9.49 -1.11 13.29
N LYS A 153 -9.63 -2.24 14.00
CA LYS A 153 -9.02 -2.49 15.31
C LYS A 153 -7.49 -2.56 15.26
N TRP A 154 -6.91 -2.79 14.09
CA TRP A 154 -5.46 -2.92 13.88
C TRP A 154 -4.81 -1.64 13.35
N GLN A 155 -5.56 -0.53 13.32
CA GLN A 155 -5.07 0.77 12.92
C GLN A 155 -4.28 1.42 14.06
N THR A 156 -3.15 2.05 13.75
CA THR A 156 -2.39 2.82 14.75
C THR A 156 -3.05 4.17 15.01
N ASP A 157 -2.80 4.77 16.18
CA ASP A 157 -3.32 6.11 16.53
C ASP A 157 -2.90 7.16 15.49
N GLU A 158 -1.69 7.04 14.95
CA GLU A 158 -1.18 7.89 13.87
C GLU A 158 -1.98 7.71 12.57
N GLU A 159 -2.28 6.48 12.18
CA GLU A 159 -3.07 6.19 11.00
C GLU A 159 -4.52 6.66 11.16
N ALA A 160 -5.08 6.60 12.37
CA ALA A 160 -6.42 7.09 12.67
C ALA A 160 -6.55 8.62 12.61
N ALA A 161 -5.47 9.35 12.90
CA ALA A 161 -5.43 10.79 12.76
C ALA A 161 -5.35 11.24 11.29
N MET A 162 -4.78 10.40 10.41
CA MET A 162 -4.62 10.69 8.98
C MET A 162 -5.94 10.63 8.21
N PRO A 163 -6.06 11.35 7.08
CA PRO A 163 -7.17 11.18 6.14
C PRO A 163 -7.31 9.73 5.67
N GLN A 164 -8.50 9.37 5.18
CA GLN A 164 -8.72 8.04 4.60
C GLN A 164 -7.74 7.78 3.46
N HIS A 165 -7.07 6.64 3.53
CA HIS A 165 -6.02 6.25 2.60
C HIS A 165 -5.98 4.74 2.41
N VAL A 166 -5.52 4.34 1.23
CA VAL A 166 -5.17 2.96 0.94
C VAL A 166 -3.72 2.75 1.37
N HIS A 167 -3.50 1.77 2.24
CA HIS A 167 -2.20 1.35 2.73
C HIS A 167 -1.80 0.05 2.01
N ILE A 168 -0.75 0.12 1.20
CA ILE A 168 -0.24 -1.00 0.39
C ILE A 168 1.07 -1.47 1.01
N GLU A 169 1.15 -2.74 1.39
CA GLU A 169 2.39 -3.42 1.76
C GLU A 169 2.81 -4.41 0.67
N GLY A 170 4.07 -4.35 0.24
CA GLY A 170 4.63 -5.25 -0.77
C GLY A 170 6.07 -5.65 -0.44
N GLU A 171 6.58 -6.68 -1.12
CA GLU A 171 7.97 -7.13 -0.96
C GLU A 171 8.90 -6.45 -1.96
N THR A 172 8.39 -6.19 -3.17
CA THR A 172 9.13 -5.58 -4.28
C THR A 172 8.52 -4.25 -4.72
N GLU A 173 9.34 -3.39 -5.33
CA GLU A 173 8.87 -2.12 -5.88
C GLU A 173 7.92 -2.33 -7.08
N GLU A 174 8.12 -3.40 -7.86
CA GLU A 174 7.21 -3.74 -8.96
C GLU A 174 5.80 -4.06 -8.46
N GLN A 175 5.67 -4.81 -7.35
CA GLN A 175 4.37 -5.11 -6.74
C GLN A 175 3.65 -3.84 -6.27
N ILE A 176 4.38 -2.92 -5.62
CA ILE A 176 3.81 -1.63 -5.18
C ILE A 176 3.34 -0.81 -6.38
N LEU A 177 4.16 -0.71 -7.43
CA LEU A 177 3.82 0.03 -8.64
C LEU A 177 2.62 -0.57 -9.38
N ALA A 178 2.54 -1.90 -9.45
CA ALA A 178 1.40 -2.60 -10.01
C ALA A 178 0.12 -2.32 -9.21
N ALA A 179 0.20 -2.28 -7.88
CA ALA A 179 -0.93 -1.94 -7.03
C ALA A 179 -1.36 -0.49 -7.18
N GLU A 180 -0.42 0.45 -7.23
CA GLU A 180 -0.67 1.87 -7.49
C GLU A 180 -1.41 2.06 -8.82
N ARG A 181 -0.92 1.43 -9.90
CA ARG A 181 -1.56 1.49 -11.22
C ARG A 181 -3.00 0.97 -11.25
N LEU A 182 -3.34 -0.01 -10.41
CA LEU A 182 -4.71 -0.54 -10.32
C LEU A 182 -5.62 0.27 -9.40
N ILE A 183 -5.07 0.90 -8.36
CA ILE A 183 -5.84 1.64 -7.35
C ILE A 183 -6.09 3.08 -7.80
N GLU A 184 -5.12 3.76 -8.41
CA GLU A 184 -5.25 5.16 -8.83
C GLU A 184 -6.49 5.44 -9.69
N PRO A 185 -6.83 4.63 -10.72
CA PRO A 185 -8.06 4.83 -11.48
C PRO A 185 -9.32 4.69 -10.61
N LEU A 186 -9.33 3.75 -9.66
CA LEU A 186 -10.45 3.54 -8.73
C LEU A 186 -10.62 4.67 -7.70
N LEU A 187 -9.69 5.64 -7.66
CA LEU A 187 -9.79 6.85 -6.84
C LEU A 187 -10.22 8.08 -7.64
N ASN A 188 -10.44 7.94 -8.95
CA ASN A 188 -10.96 9.01 -9.78
C ASN A 188 -12.37 8.67 -10.28
N PRO A 189 -13.43 9.34 -9.77
CA PRO A 189 -14.81 9.09 -10.21
C PRO A 189 -15.09 9.35 -11.68
N GLU A 190 -14.24 10.14 -12.34
CA GLU A 190 -14.36 10.44 -13.78
C GLU A 190 -13.70 9.37 -14.66
N SER A 191 -12.97 8.42 -14.06
CA SER A 191 -12.32 7.36 -14.82
C SER A 191 -13.32 6.29 -15.27
N PRO A 192 -13.12 5.69 -16.46
CA PRO A 192 -13.95 4.58 -16.93
C PRO A 192 -13.81 3.35 -16.02
N GLU A 193 -12.65 3.14 -15.41
CA GLU A 193 -12.41 2.03 -14.48
C GLU A 193 -13.24 2.16 -13.20
N PHE A 194 -13.37 3.38 -12.66
CA PHE A 194 -14.22 3.65 -11.50
C PHE A 194 -15.68 3.35 -11.82
N GLU A 195 -16.17 3.84 -12.94
CA GLU A 195 -17.57 3.63 -13.34
C GLU A 195 -17.87 2.16 -13.60
N TYR A 196 -16.95 1.45 -14.27
CA TYR A 196 -17.03 0.02 -14.49
C TYR A 196 -17.10 -0.75 -13.16
N ALA A 197 -16.19 -0.47 -12.23
CA ALA A 197 -16.14 -1.16 -10.95
C ALA A 197 -17.35 -0.85 -10.06
N ARG A 198 -17.86 0.39 -10.10
CA ARG A 198 -19.09 0.81 -9.42
C ARG A 198 -20.32 0.04 -9.93
N THR A 199 -20.52 0.03 -11.24
CA THR A 199 -21.67 -0.62 -11.88
C THR A 199 -21.63 -2.15 -11.72
N HIS A 200 -20.47 -2.76 -11.96
CA HIS A 200 -20.30 -4.21 -11.79
C HIS A 200 -20.46 -4.63 -10.32
N GLY A 201 -19.92 -3.86 -9.38
CA GLY A 201 -20.09 -4.11 -7.96
C GLY A 201 -21.55 -4.05 -7.52
N MET A 202 -22.31 -3.08 -8.04
CA MET A 202 -23.74 -2.96 -7.76
C MET A 202 -24.56 -4.13 -8.34
N GLN A 203 -24.27 -4.55 -9.57
CA GLN A 203 -24.92 -5.71 -10.19
C GLN A 203 -24.62 -7.01 -9.44
N GLN A 204 -23.36 -7.24 -9.08
CA GLN A 204 -22.96 -8.41 -8.30
C GLN A 204 -23.65 -8.43 -6.92
N LEU A 205 -23.77 -7.28 -6.26
CA LEU A 205 -24.47 -7.17 -4.98
C LEU A 205 -25.95 -7.54 -5.12
N ALA A 206 -26.62 -7.06 -6.18
CA ALA A 206 -28.02 -7.38 -6.46
C ALA A 206 -28.22 -8.89 -6.67
N MET A 207 -27.37 -9.51 -7.49
CA MET A 207 -27.40 -10.97 -7.72
C MET A 207 -27.20 -11.77 -6.43
N VAL A 208 -26.23 -11.36 -5.61
CA VAL A 208 -25.90 -12.03 -4.35
C VAL A 208 -27.02 -11.94 -3.32
N ASN A 209 -27.73 -10.81 -3.28
CA ASN A 209 -28.84 -10.58 -2.37
C ASN A 209 -30.19 -11.10 -2.91
N GLY A 210 -30.21 -11.74 -4.09
CA GLY A 210 -31.41 -12.30 -4.69
C GLY A 210 -32.38 -11.25 -5.25
N PHE A 211 -31.92 -10.02 -5.49
CA PHE A 211 -32.70 -9.03 -6.22
C PHE A 211 -32.59 -9.32 -7.71
N SER A 212 -33.65 -9.85 -8.32
CA SER A 212 -33.76 -9.96 -9.78
C SER A 212 -33.66 -8.58 -10.40
N LEU A 213 -32.64 -8.35 -11.25
CA LEU A 213 -32.47 -7.13 -12.03
C LEU A 213 -33.61 -6.96 -13.06
N ASN A 214 -34.27 -8.06 -13.43
CA ASN A 214 -35.42 -8.09 -14.32
C ASN A 214 -36.71 -7.90 -13.52
N LYS A 215 -37.43 -6.78 -13.74
CA LYS A 215 -38.74 -6.51 -13.11
C LYS A 215 -39.74 -7.67 -13.32
N ALA A 216 -39.66 -8.36 -14.46
CA ALA A 216 -40.52 -9.50 -14.82
C ALA A 216 -40.28 -10.77 -13.98
N GLU A 217 -39.07 -10.98 -13.47
CA GLU A 217 -38.68 -12.18 -12.68
C GLU A 217 -38.68 -11.91 -11.17
N GLN A 218 -39.07 -10.70 -10.77
CA GLN A 218 -39.08 -10.28 -9.38
C GLN A 218 -40.36 -10.77 -8.70
N ARG A 219 -40.22 -11.59 -7.65
CA ARG A 219 -41.35 -12.05 -6.83
C ARG A 219 -41.75 -10.99 -5.82
N CYS A 220 -43.04 -10.72 -5.76
CA CYS A 220 -43.65 -9.89 -4.75
C CYS A 220 -43.56 -10.55 -3.37
N GLY A 221 -43.08 -9.82 -2.36
CA GLY A 221 -42.96 -10.31 -0.98
C GLY A 221 -44.30 -10.46 -0.24
N ILE A 222 -45.40 -10.00 -0.82
CA ILE A 222 -46.75 -10.04 -0.22
C ILE A 222 -47.57 -11.21 -0.79
N CYS A 223 -47.74 -11.25 -2.11
CA CYS A 223 -48.56 -12.28 -2.80
C CYS A 223 -47.75 -13.38 -3.50
N GLY A 224 -46.41 -13.26 -3.57
CA GLY A 224 -45.55 -14.24 -4.23
C GLY A 224 -45.56 -14.22 -5.75
N ALA A 225 -46.41 -13.40 -6.39
CA ALA A 225 -46.49 -13.30 -7.85
C ALA A 225 -45.30 -12.55 -8.46
N LEU A 226 -44.98 -12.86 -9.72
CA LEU A 226 -43.87 -12.25 -10.47
C LEU A 226 -44.31 -10.93 -11.13
N GLY A 227 -43.38 -9.98 -11.30
CA GLY A 227 -43.59 -8.81 -12.15
C GLY A 227 -43.80 -7.46 -11.45
N HIS A 228 -43.85 -7.42 -10.11
CA HIS A 228 -44.09 -6.19 -9.35
C HIS A 228 -43.44 -6.21 -7.96
N LEU A 229 -43.22 -5.03 -7.39
CA LEU A 229 -42.68 -4.85 -6.04
C LEU A 229 -43.79 -4.90 -4.99
N GLY A 230 -43.47 -5.23 -3.74
CA GLY A 230 -44.47 -5.36 -2.67
C GLY A 230 -45.38 -4.13 -2.48
N PHE A 231 -44.85 -2.92 -2.69
CA PHE A 231 -45.65 -1.68 -2.59
C PHE A 231 -46.59 -1.45 -3.80
N GLU A 232 -46.32 -2.10 -4.93
CA GLU A 232 -47.19 -2.10 -6.12
C GLU A 232 -48.17 -3.27 -6.08
N CYS A 233 -48.20 -4.04 -4.98
CA CYS A 233 -48.99 -5.27 -4.93
C CYS A 233 -50.48 -4.95 -4.86
N PRO A 234 -51.30 -5.47 -5.79
CA PRO A 234 -52.74 -5.24 -5.76
C PRO A 234 -53.41 -5.85 -4.53
N GLU A 235 -52.78 -6.82 -3.86
CA GLU A 235 -53.29 -7.46 -2.65
C GLU A 235 -52.98 -6.69 -1.36
N THR A 236 -52.10 -5.68 -1.40
CA THR A 236 -51.74 -4.87 -0.21
C THR A 236 -52.93 -4.13 0.37
N ASN A 237 -53.93 -3.81 -0.46
CA ASN A 237 -55.09 -3.03 -0.05
C ASN A 237 -56.25 -3.88 0.51
N ASN A 238 -56.12 -5.22 0.51
CA ASN A 238 -57.18 -6.14 0.93
C ASN A 238 -57.05 -6.64 2.38
N GLN A 239 -56.06 -6.16 3.15
CA GLN A 239 -55.85 -6.54 4.56
C GLN A 239 -56.38 -5.50 5.57
N ASN A 240 -57.09 -4.46 5.12
CA ASN A 240 -57.80 -3.55 6.02
C ASN A 240 -59.27 -3.98 6.18
N TYR A 241 -59.50 -5.12 6.82
CA TYR A 241 -60.78 -5.46 7.49
C TYR A 241 -60.51 -6.35 8.70
#